data_AF-X1I767-F1
#
_entry.id   AF-X1I767-F1
#
_cell.length_a   1.000
_cell.length_b   1.000
_cell.length_c   1.000
_cell.angle_alpha   90.00
_cell.angle_beta   90.00
_cell.angle_gamma   90.00
#
_symmetry.space_group_name_H-M   'P 1'
#
loop_
_entity.id
_entity.type
_entity.pdbx_description
1 polymer ?
#
loop_
_entity_poly.entity_id
_entity_poly.type
_entity_poly.pdbx_seq_one_letter_code
_entity_poly.pdbx_strand_id
1 'polypeptide(L)'
;GLNSPLKGINETGAKILLDWFDKIRIGHWLAGLMLFKNPEVIKPKFHIASRIAKKDRLLYIARAEKGRKGLHFSLMDNPIFGRVPCFMTLSVNGLHFVTASTDGLCGAAMGFPKISLRKAMNGGMVECELSSPPRVGWGENWPAAPKGFSIIAQAIYPEGALDKLKKEEKSHNHTHYRRRMQQGMVKSRVHLYRNGNLEMLGQKTISILSPPFKNSKELWDKVALLYFKLQKHIVKRSKIRTNNPQHRADYRQLMETADDLLRICISKIKQKSKQRRKGQK
;
A
#
# COMPACT_ATOMS: atom_id res chain seq x y z
N GLY A 1 -6.43 28.99 -15.07
CA GLY A 1 -7.22 28.40 -13.96
C GLY A 1 -7.32 26.90 -14.15
N LEU A 2 -6.80 26.10 -13.22
CA LEU A 2 -6.92 24.63 -13.21
C LEU A 2 -8.25 24.22 -12.55
N ASN A 3 -9.37 24.72 -13.08
CA ASN A 3 -10.72 24.32 -12.67
C ASN A 3 -11.25 23.26 -13.63
N SER A 4 -10.65 22.08 -13.57
CA SER A 4 -11.40 20.86 -13.81
C SER A 4 -11.11 19.96 -12.62
N PRO A 5 -12.03 19.84 -11.64
CA PRO A 5 -11.90 18.74 -10.70
C PRO A 5 -11.92 17.48 -11.56
N LEU A 6 -11.00 16.55 -11.30
CA LEU A 6 -11.15 15.17 -11.79
C LEU A 6 -12.63 14.82 -11.63
N LYS A 7 -13.35 14.65 -12.75
CA LYS A 7 -14.73 14.12 -12.74
C LYS A 7 -14.66 12.92 -11.81
N GLY A 8 -15.63 12.82 -10.89
CA GLY A 8 -15.54 11.82 -9.83
C GLY A 8 -15.23 10.41 -10.37
N ILE A 9 -14.88 9.50 -9.49
CA ILE A 9 -14.62 8.12 -9.85
C ILE A 9 -15.79 7.24 -9.45
N ASN A 10 -16.12 6.29 -10.30
CA ASN A 10 -16.98 5.16 -9.97
C ASN A 10 -16.13 3.89 -9.78
N GLU A 11 -16.76 2.76 -9.48
CA GLU A 11 -16.03 1.51 -9.25
C GLU A 11 -15.15 1.09 -10.45
N THR A 12 -15.67 1.24 -11.67
CA THR A 12 -14.96 0.85 -12.90
C THR A 12 -13.72 1.73 -13.12
N GLY A 13 -13.86 3.05 -13.00
CA GLY A 13 -12.73 3.98 -13.10
C GLY A 13 -11.67 3.70 -12.04
N ALA A 14 -12.10 3.37 -10.82
CA ALA A 14 -11.18 3.06 -9.73
C ALA A 14 -10.42 1.74 -9.96
N LYS A 15 -11.08 0.71 -10.53
CA LYS A 15 -10.42 -0.54 -10.96
C LYS A 15 -9.38 -0.28 -12.03
N ILE A 16 -9.72 0.50 -13.06
CA ILE A 16 -8.80 0.87 -14.14
C ILE A 16 -7.57 1.59 -13.57
N LEU A 17 -7.79 2.53 -12.65
CA LEU A 17 -6.71 3.27 -12.01
C LEU A 17 -5.80 2.35 -11.19
N LEU A 18 -6.36 1.44 -10.39
CA LEU A 18 -5.57 0.45 -9.64
C LEU A 18 -4.77 -0.48 -10.56
N ASP A 19 -5.37 -0.96 -11.66
CA ASP A 19 -4.69 -1.80 -12.65
C ASP A 19 -3.54 -1.04 -13.34
N TRP A 20 -3.73 0.25 -13.60
CA TRP A 20 -2.69 1.12 -14.17
C TRP A 20 -1.51 1.29 -13.23
N PHE A 21 -1.76 1.56 -11.94
CA PHE A 21 -0.68 1.66 -10.94
C PHE A 21 0.04 0.34 -10.69
N ASP A 22 -0.64 -0.80 -10.79
CA ASP A 22 0.03 -2.11 -10.79
C ASP A 22 1.01 -2.21 -11.97
N LYS A 23 0.57 -1.86 -13.19
CA LYS A 23 1.42 -1.90 -14.40
C LYS A 23 2.64 -0.99 -14.26
N ILE A 24 2.46 0.25 -13.80
CA ILE A 24 3.58 1.19 -13.63
C ILE A 24 4.58 0.65 -12.61
N ARG A 25 4.11 0.21 -11.45
CA ARG A 25 4.99 -0.29 -10.37
C ARG A 25 5.82 -1.48 -10.83
N ILE A 26 5.21 -2.44 -11.52
CA ILE A 26 5.91 -3.62 -12.01
C ILE A 26 6.80 -3.27 -13.19
N GLY A 27 6.31 -2.45 -14.13
CA GLY A 27 7.08 -2.03 -15.31
C GLY A 27 8.34 -1.26 -14.91
N HIS A 28 8.22 -0.35 -13.94
CA HIS A 28 9.38 0.38 -13.43
C HIS A 28 10.37 -0.53 -12.71
N TRP A 29 9.88 -1.51 -11.96
CA TRP A 29 10.75 -2.49 -11.33
C TRP A 29 11.54 -3.31 -12.36
N LEU A 30 10.88 -3.79 -13.41
CA LEU A 30 11.55 -4.51 -14.51
C LEU A 30 12.56 -3.61 -15.23
N ALA A 31 12.22 -2.36 -15.50
CA ALA A 31 13.13 -1.38 -16.09
C ALA A 31 14.37 -1.17 -15.20
N GLY A 32 14.20 -1.07 -13.88
CA GLY A 32 15.30 -0.97 -12.93
C GLY A 32 16.22 -2.20 -12.99
N LEU A 33 15.66 -3.41 -13.02
CA LEU A 33 16.47 -4.64 -13.15
C LEU A 33 17.29 -4.66 -14.44
N MET A 34 16.73 -4.16 -15.56
CA MET A 34 17.44 -4.06 -16.83
C MET A 34 18.55 -3.02 -16.81
N LEU A 35 18.24 -1.79 -16.34
CA LEU A 35 19.17 -0.66 -16.35
C LEU A 35 20.35 -0.86 -15.41
N PHE A 36 20.12 -1.44 -14.23
CA PHE A 36 21.16 -1.65 -13.22
C PHE A 36 21.89 -3.00 -13.37
N LYS A 37 21.69 -3.71 -14.50
CA LYS A 37 22.25 -5.04 -14.76
C LYS A 37 21.95 -6.06 -13.66
N ASN A 38 20.82 -5.89 -12.98
CA ASN A 38 20.30 -6.82 -11.98
C ASN A 38 21.35 -7.22 -10.91
N PRO A 39 21.80 -6.28 -10.07
CA PRO A 39 22.90 -6.50 -9.14
C PRO A 39 22.60 -7.60 -8.11
N GLU A 40 21.32 -7.90 -7.88
CA GLU A 40 20.86 -8.94 -6.96
C GLU A 40 20.53 -10.28 -7.65
N VAL A 41 20.87 -10.44 -8.94
CA VAL A 41 20.65 -11.67 -9.72
C VAL A 41 19.19 -12.17 -9.65
N ILE A 42 18.25 -11.23 -9.55
CA ILE A 42 16.81 -11.52 -9.50
C ILE A 42 16.36 -11.98 -10.88
N LYS A 43 15.91 -13.22 -11.01
CA LYS A 43 15.31 -13.72 -12.26
C LYS A 43 13.79 -13.53 -12.20
N PRO A 44 13.19 -12.54 -12.91
CA PRO A 44 11.75 -12.37 -12.93
C PRO A 44 11.13 -13.57 -13.65
N LYS A 45 10.32 -14.38 -12.95
CA LYS A 45 9.67 -15.56 -13.53
C LYS A 45 8.23 -15.26 -13.99
N PHE A 46 7.92 -14.02 -14.36
CA PHE A 46 6.54 -13.61 -14.60
C PHE A 46 6.40 -12.43 -15.58
N HIS A 47 5.30 -12.45 -16.34
CA HIS A 47 4.86 -11.32 -17.17
C HIS A 47 4.12 -10.25 -16.35
N ILE A 48 4.15 -8.97 -16.75
CA ILE A 48 3.50 -7.87 -15.99
C ILE A 48 2.01 -8.19 -15.74
N ALA A 49 1.31 -8.68 -16.76
CA ALA A 49 -0.12 -8.98 -16.66
C ALA A 49 -0.43 -10.08 -15.62
N SER A 50 0.52 -10.99 -15.33
CA SER A 50 0.28 -12.06 -14.37
C SER A 50 0.31 -11.60 -12.91
N ARG A 51 0.62 -10.32 -12.66
CA ARG A 51 0.73 -9.72 -11.32
C ARG A 51 -0.33 -8.66 -11.02
N ILE A 52 -1.08 -8.22 -12.03
CA ILE A 52 -2.17 -7.24 -11.87
C ILE A 52 -3.28 -7.87 -11.02
N ALA A 53 -3.75 -7.14 -10.02
CA ALA A 53 -4.86 -7.57 -9.16
C ALA A 53 -4.67 -8.98 -8.56
N LYS A 54 -3.44 -9.30 -8.12
CA LYS A 54 -3.12 -10.57 -7.45
C LYS A 54 -2.91 -10.44 -5.94
N LYS A 55 -2.86 -9.22 -5.42
CA LYS A 55 -2.67 -8.91 -4.00
C LYS A 55 -3.50 -7.68 -3.66
N ASP A 56 -3.75 -7.45 -2.38
CA ASP A 56 -4.39 -6.22 -1.94
C ASP A 56 -3.69 -4.99 -2.54
N ARG A 57 -4.48 -3.96 -2.84
CA ARG A 57 -4.04 -2.77 -3.55
C ARG A 57 -4.53 -1.53 -2.84
N LEU A 58 -3.60 -0.62 -2.59
CA LEU A 58 -3.86 0.70 -2.07
C LEU A 58 -3.31 1.75 -3.03
N LEU A 59 -4.10 2.79 -3.25
CA LEU A 59 -3.69 3.99 -3.95
C LEU A 59 -4.09 5.21 -3.13
N TYR A 60 -3.11 5.85 -2.55
CA TYR A 60 -3.24 7.13 -1.87
C TYR A 60 -3.12 8.26 -2.88
N ILE A 61 -4.02 9.22 -2.79
CA ILE A 61 -4.12 10.35 -3.72
C ILE A 61 -4.18 11.63 -2.89
N ALA A 62 -3.27 12.55 -3.18
CA ALA A 62 -3.23 13.88 -2.58
C ALA A 62 -2.93 14.94 -3.64
N ARG A 63 -3.24 16.19 -3.31
CA ARG A 63 -2.93 17.36 -4.13
C ARG A 63 -2.16 18.38 -3.31
N ALA A 64 -1.19 19.07 -3.91
CA ALA A 64 -0.58 20.28 -3.35
C ALA A 64 -1.01 21.51 -4.16
N GLU A 65 -1.33 22.63 -3.49
CA GLU A 65 -1.67 23.90 -4.16
C GLU A 65 -0.50 24.43 -5.00
N LYS A 66 0.68 24.45 -4.40
CA LYS A 66 1.96 24.78 -5.06
C LYS A 66 2.76 23.48 -5.29
N GLY A 67 2.23 22.66 -6.20
CA GLY A 67 2.81 21.40 -6.64
C GLY A 67 3.97 21.60 -7.63
N ARG A 68 4.90 20.63 -7.69
CA ARG A 68 5.87 20.54 -8.80
C ARG A 68 5.12 20.22 -10.11
N LYS A 69 5.49 20.90 -11.20
CA LYS A 69 5.04 20.58 -12.55
C LYS A 69 5.85 19.39 -13.11
N GLY A 70 5.26 18.67 -14.05
CA GLY A 70 5.89 17.53 -14.70
C GLY A 70 5.62 16.19 -14.02
N LEU A 71 6.34 15.18 -14.50
CA LEU A 71 6.27 13.78 -14.07
C LEU A 71 7.46 13.48 -13.16
N HIS A 72 7.20 13.00 -11.94
CA HIS A 72 8.26 12.63 -11.01
C HIS A 72 7.95 11.29 -10.34
N PHE A 73 8.93 10.41 -10.38
CA PHE A 73 8.91 9.16 -9.65
C PHE A 73 9.89 9.22 -8.49
N SER A 74 9.58 8.55 -7.38
CA SER A 74 10.51 8.47 -6.24
C SER A 74 10.43 7.11 -5.54
N LEU A 75 11.43 6.84 -4.70
CA LEU A 75 11.54 5.64 -3.86
C LEU A 75 11.74 4.34 -4.65
N MET A 76 12.26 4.45 -5.86
CA MET A 76 12.50 3.34 -6.79
C MET A 76 13.94 2.83 -6.77
N ASP A 77 14.86 3.71 -6.37
CA ASP A 77 16.25 3.44 -6.04
C ASP A 77 16.41 2.71 -4.69
N ASN A 78 15.31 2.50 -3.96
CA ASN A 78 15.35 1.82 -2.68
C ASN A 78 15.66 0.32 -2.87
N PRO A 79 16.63 -0.26 -2.13
CA PRO A 79 16.98 -1.68 -2.22
C PRO A 79 15.79 -2.63 -1.99
N ILE A 80 14.83 -2.24 -1.14
CA ILE A 80 13.60 -3.02 -0.94
C ILE A 80 12.79 -3.08 -2.21
N PHE A 81 12.70 -1.99 -2.95
CA PHE A 81 11.92 -1.96 -4.19
C PHE A 81 12.50 -2.93 -5.21
N GLY A 82 13.84 -3.03 -5.28
CA GLY A 82 14.55 -4.04 -6.07
C GLY A 82 14.15 -5.47 -5.70
N ARG A 83 14.01 -5.77 -4.40
CA ARG A 83 13.62 -7.12 -3.91
C ARG A 83 12.13 -7.41 -3.99
N VAL A 84 11.32 -6.40 -3.67
CA VAL A 84 9.88 -6.49 -3.48
C VAL A 84 9.27 -5.22 -4.07
N PRO A 85 8.76 -5.25 -5.31
CA PRO A 85 8.21 -4.07 -5.97
C PRO A 85 6.82 -3.75 -5.42
N CYS A 86 6.68 -3.54 -4.12
CA CYS A 86 5.42 -3.48 -3.40
C CYS A 86 4.91 -2.06 -3.18
N PHE A 87 5.73 -1.05 -3.44
CA PHE A 87 5.44 0.33 -3.10
C PHE A 87 6.13 1.27 -4.10
N MET A 88 5.46 2.31 -4.57
CA MET A 88 6.12 3.41 -5.30
C MET A 88 5.37 4.73 -5.11
N THR A 89 6.03 5.84 -5.44
CA THR A 89 5.37 7.15 -5.55
C THR A 89 5.47 7.69 -6.97
N LEU A 90 4.40 8.39 -7.36
CA LEU A 90 4.29 9.07 -8.64
C LEU A 90 3.68 10.45 -8.40
N SER A 91 4.27 11.49 -8.96
CA SER A 91 3.74 12.85 -8.90
C SER A 91 3.56 13.39 -10.31
N VAL A 92 2.40 13.97 -10.59
CA VAL A 92 2.07 14.58 -11.89
C VAL A 92 1.36 15.90 -11.64
N ASN A 93 2.00 17.03 -12.02
CA ASN A 93 1.38 18.35 -11.98
C ASN A 93 0.67 18.69 -10.66
N GLY A 94 1.34 18.45 -9.54
CA GLY A 94 0.80 18.70 -8.19
C GLY A 94 -0.18 17.67 -7.65
N LEU A 95 -0.53 16.63 -8.42
CA LEU A 95 -1.12 15.40 -7.90
C LEU A 95 -0.02 14.46 -7.46
N HIS A 96 -0.22 13.82 -6.32
CA HIS A 96 0.70 12.87 -5.75
C HIS A 96 0.00 11.56 -5.44
N PHE A 97 0.60 10.49 -5.92
CA PHE A 97 0.12 9.14 -5.81
C PHE A 97 1.13 8.32 -5.02
N VAL A 98 0.63 7.57 -4.05
CA VAL A 98 1.40 6.55 -3.36
C VAL A 98 0.68 5.24 -3.55
N THR A 99 1.29 4.29 -4.24
CA THR A 99 0.68 2.98 -4.46
C THR A 99 1.40 1.93 -3.63
N ALA A 100 0.63 1.01 -3.06
CA ALA A 100 1.16 -0.13 -2.33
C ALA A 100 0.37 -1.40 -2.66
N SER A 101 1.07 -2.53 -2.75
CA SER A 101 0.45 -3.82 -2.99
C SER A 101 1.23 -4.95 -2.34
N THR A 102 0.55 -5.62 -1.42
CA THR A 102 1.06 -6.81 -0.72
C THR A 102 -0.11 -7.60 -0.16
N ASP A 103 0.16 -8.79 0.37
CA ASP A 103 -0.87 -9.68 0.88
C ASP A 103 -1.46 -9.13 2.20
N GLY A 104 -2.79 -9.06 2.30
CA GLY A 104 -3.52 -8.60 3.49
C GLY A 104 -3.42 -7.12 3.81
N LEU A 105 -2.99 -6.29 2.86
CA LEU A 105 -2.67 -4.87 3.09
C LEU A 105 -3.86 -4.03 3.55
N CYS A 106 -5.07 -4.32 3.08
CA CYS A 106 -6.22 -3.44 3.28
C CYS A 106 -7.53 -4.13 3.65
N GLY A 107 -7.62 -5.47 3.54
CA GLY A 107 -8.83 -6.23 3.86
C GLY A 107 -9.44 -5.87 5.22
N ALA A 108 -8.65 -5.94 6.30
CA ALA A 108 -9.10 -5.63 7.66
C ALA A 108 -9.65 -4.20 7.80
N ALA A 109 -9.04 -3.24 7.11
CA ALA A 109 -9.45 -1.84 7.15
C ALA A 109 -10.83 -1.61 6.53
N MET A 110 -11.19 -2.45 5.56
CA MET A 110 -12.48 -2.45 4.87
C MET A 110 -13.50 -3.41 5.50
N GLY A 111 -13.18 -4.01 6.64
CA GLY A 111 -14.07 -4.97 7.32
C GLY A 111 -14.06 -6.37 6.73
N PHE A 112 -13.07 -6.69 5.88
CA PHE A 112 -12.82 -8.06 5.44
C PHE A 112 -11.83 -8.77 6.37
N PRO A 113 -11.81 -10.11 6.38
CA PRO A 113 -10.89 -10.91 7.19
C PRO A 113 -9.42 -10.50 7.01
N LYS A 114 -8.69 -10.41 8.11
CA LYS A 114 -7.27 -10.08 8.10
C LYS A 114 -6.45 -11.28 7.66
N ILE A 115 -5.62 -11.12 6.62
CA ILE A 115 -4.62 -12.11 6.23
C ILE A 115 -3.36 -11.92 7.08
N SER A 116 -2.99 -12.96 7.82
CA SER A 116 -1.72 -13.08 8.55
C SER A 116 -0.87 -14.17 7.91
N LEU A 117 0.33 -13.84 7.44
CA LEU A 117 1.25 -14.83 6.87
C LEU A 117 1.95 -15.57 8.02
N ARG A 118 1.97 -16.91 7.99
CA ARG A 118 2.53 -17.75 9.07
C ARG A 118 3.89 -18.31 8.71
N LYS A 119 4.01 -19.04 7.60
CA LYS A 119 5.25 -19.74 7.23
C LYS A 119 5.43 -19.82 5.71
N ALA A 120 6.65 -19.54 5.24
CA ALA A 120 7.04 -19.90 3.88
C ALA A 120 7.24 -21.41 3.76
N MET A 121 6.73 -21.96 2.67
CA MET A 121 6.73 -23.37 2.37
C MET A 121 7.59 -23.64 1.14
N ASN A 122 8.02 -24.91 0.98
CA ASN A 122 8.72 -25.35 -0.22
C ASN A 122 7.89 -25.07 -1.48
N GLY A 123 8.57 -24.68 -2.57
CA GLY A 123 7.91 -24.31 -3.81
C GLY A 123 7.31 -22.88 -3.85
N GLY A 124 7.72 -21.99 -2.93
CA GLY A 124 7.30 -20.59 -2.95
C GLY A 124 5.88 -20.34 -2.42
N MET A 125 5.28 -21.35 -1.78
CA MET A 125 3.96 -21.24 -1.14
C MET A 125 4.09 -20.55 0.22
N VAL A 126 3.00 -19.94 0.70
CA VAL A 126 2.96 -19.32 2.02
C VAL A 126 1.67 -19.75 2.71
N GLU A 127 1.82 -20.30 3.91
CA GLU A 127 0.69 -20.56 4.79
C GLU A 127 0.18 -19.24 5.36
N CYS A 128 -1.14 -19.04 5.34
CA CYS A 128 -1.77 -17.87 5.90
C CYS A 128 -2.89 -18.25 6.88
N GLU A 129 -3.25 -17.29 7.70
CA GLU A 129 -4.39 -17.39 8.60
C GLU A 129 -5.30 -16.22 8.32
N LEU A 130 -6.61 -16.51 8.34
CA LEU A 130 -7.63 -15.47 8.33
C LEU A 130 -8.17 -15.32 9.75
N SER A 131 -8.13 -14.09 10.23
CA SER A 131 -8.78 -13.72 11.48
C SER A 131 -9.86 -12.68 11.18
N SER A 132 -10.89 -12.63 12.02
CA SER A 132 -11.90 -11.57 11.94
C SER A 132 -11.24 -10.19 12.04
N PRO A 133 -11.76 -9.18 11.32
CA PRO A 133 -11.20 -7.84 11.36
C PRO A 133 -11.38 -7.23 12.75
N PRO A 134 -10.34 -6.62 13.35
CA PRO A 134 -10.49 -5.86 14.59
C PRO A 134 -11.16 -4.52 14.27
N ARG A 135 -12.49 -4.48 14.15
CA ARG A 135 -13.36 -3.32 13.85
C ARG A 135 -13.12 -2.63 12.48
N VAL A 136 -14.20 -2.48 11.70
CA VAL A 136 -14.18 -1.80 10.38
C VAL A 136 -13.78 -0.33 10.53
N GLY A 137 -13.00 0.21 9.58
CA GLY A 137 -12.75 1.66 9.49
C GLY A 137 -11.85 2.26 10.59
N TRP A 138 -11.37 1.45 11.54
CA TRP A 138 -10.43 1.91 12.56
C TRP A 138 -9.12 2.38 11.91
N GLY A 139 -8.66 3.58 12.28
CA GLY A 139 -7.50 4.24 11.67
C GLY A 139 -6.18 3.46 11.81
N GLU A 140 -6.11 2.51 12.75
CA GLU A 140 -4.98 1.60 12.93
C GLU A 140 -4.95 0.44 11.93
N ASN A 141 -6.09 0.11 11.31
CA ASN A 141 -6.21 -0.96 10.31
C ASN A 141 -5.78 -0.51 8.92
N TRP A 142 -5.87 0.80 8.63
CA TRP A 142 -5.24 1.37 7.46
C TRP A 142 -3.74 1.51 7.73
N PRO A 143 -2.85 1.01 6.85
CA PRO A 143 -1.40 1.10 7.07
C PRO A 143 -0.90 2.55 7.23
N ALA A 144 -1.71 3.53 6.82
CA ALA A 144 -1.90 4.84 7.46
C ALA A 144 -2.91 5.61 6.60
N ALA A 145 -3.84 6.36 7.18
CA ALA A 145 -4.61 7.35 6.42
C ALA A 145 -4.21 8.77 6.88
N PRO A 146 -3.16 9.37 6.28
CA PRO A 146 -2.81 10.74 6.63
C PRO A 146 -3.96 11.68 6.25
N LYS A 147 -4.30 12.64 7.13
CA LYS A 147 -5.20 13.75 6.79
C LYS A 147 -4.75 14.38 5.45
N GLY A 148 -5.71 14.65 4.56
CA GLY A 148 -5.45 15.22 3.24
C GLY A 148 -5.20 14.20 2.12
N PHE A 149 -5.26 12.90 2.43
CA PHE A 149 -5.25 11.83 1.42
C PHE A 149 -6.62 11.20 1.27
N SER A 150 -6.92 10.86 0.02
CA SER A 150 -7.98 9.93 -0.34
C SER A 150 -7.36 8.60 -0.73
N ILE A 151 -8.00 7.49 -0.37
CA ILE A 151 -7.45 6.15 -0.55
C ILE A 151 -8.43 5.33 -1.35
N ILE A 152 -7.98 4.83 -2.50
CA ILE A 152 -8.69 3.79 -3.24
C ILE A 152 -8.09 2.45 -2.83
N ALA A 153 -8.95 1.52 -2.42
CA ALA A 153 -8.55 0.25 -1.86
C ALA A 153 -9.33 -0.93 -2.45
N GLN A 154 -8.64 -2.04 -2.65
CA GLN A 154 -9.26 -3.30 -3.02
C GLN A 154 -8.50 -4.47 -2.39
N ALA A 155 -9.23 -5.32 -1.67
CA ALA A 155 -8.69 -6.52 -1.07
C ALA A 155 -8.83 -7.67 -2.05
N ILE A 156 -7.85 -8.58 -2.03
CA ILE A 156 -7.77 -9.70 -2.95
C ILE A 156 -7.49 -10.96 -2.15
N TYR A 157 -8.44 -11.88 -2.21
CA TYR A 157 -8.41 -13.15 -1.51
C TYR A 157 -8.22 -14.30 -2.50
N PRO A 158 -7.60 -15.41 -2.08
CA PRO A 158 -7.74 -16.68 -2.78
C PRO A 158 -9.23 -17.05 -2.90
N GLU A 159 -9.62 -17.64 -4.03
CA GLU A 159 -10.97 -18.13 -4.25
C GLU A 159 -11.43 -19.09 -3.15
N GLY A 160 -12.72 -19.10 -2.81
CA GLY A 160 -13.26 -19.94 -1.73
C GLY A 160 -12.72 -19.66 -0.32
N ALA A 161 -11.80 -18.70 -0.13
CA ALA A 161 -11.27 -18.38 1.19
C ALA A 161 -12.34 -17.73 2.10
N LEU A 162 -13.24 -16.94 1.52
CA LEU A 162 -14.32 -16.29 2.27
C LEU A 162 -15.49 -17.24 2.55
N ASP A 163 -15.75 -18.21 1.67
CA ASP A 163 -16.87 -19.15 1.84
C ASP A 163 -16.61 -20.16 2.97
N LYS A 164 -15.34 -20.53 3.16
CA LYS A 164 -14.90 -21.39 4.25
C LYS A 164 -14.99 -20.70 5.62
N LEU A 165 -14.72 -19.41 5.67
CA LEU A 165 -14.84 -18.61 6.90
C LEU A 165 -16.28 -18.61 7.44
N LYS A 166 -17.27 -18.46 6.56
CA LYS A 166 -18.69 -18.47 6.95
C LYS A 166 -19.13 -19.80 7.58
N LYS A 167 -18.50 -20.92 7.18
CA LYS A 167 -18.80 -22.24 7.74
C LYS A 167 -18.15 -22.42 9.12
N GLU A 168 -16.96 -21.87 9.30
CA GLU A 168 -16.15 -22.05 10.50
C GLU A 168 -16.33 -20.97 11.57
N GLU A 169 -16.87 -19.78 11.26
CA GLU A 169 -17.23 -18.75 12.26
C GLU A 169 -18.24 -19.26 13.30
N LYS A 170 -18.93 -20.39 13.03
CA LYS A 170 -19.76 -21.08 14.02
C LYS A 170 -18.95 -21.76 15.13
N SER A 171 -17.65 -22.04 14.93
CA SER A 171 -16.72 -22.51 15.95
C SER A 171 -15.72 -21.40 16.29
N HIS A 172 -15.66 -21.01 17.54
CA HIS A 172 -14.98 -19.81 18.04
C HIS A 172 -13.58 -19.55 17.45
N ASN A 173 -13.46 -18.38 16.80
CA ASN A 173 -12.27 -17.55 16.56
C ASN A 173 -10.97 -18.30 16.18
N HIS A 174 -10.66 -18.29 14.88
CA HIS A 174 -9.36 -18.45 14.19
C HIS A 174 -9.42 -19.54 13.10
N THR A 175 -9.36 -19.15 11.82
CA THR A 175 -9.25 -20.11 10.71
C THR A 175 -7.85 -20.09 10.08
N HIS A 176 -7.19 -21.25 10.09
CA HIS A 176 -5.93 -21.49 9.38
C HIS A 176 -6.17 -21.91 7.92
N TYR A 177 -5.56 -21.20 6.96
CA TYR A 177 -5.71 -21.45 5.52
C TYR A 177 -4.36 -21.74 4.84
N ARG A 178 -4.23 -22.96 4.32
CA ARG A 178 -3.07 -23.38 3.52
C ARG A 178 -3.42 -23.32 2.03
N ARG A 179 -3.03 -22.26 1.31
CA ARG A 179 -3.28 -22.15 -0.14
C ARG A 179 -2.12 -21.60 -0.96
N ARG A 180 -2.10 -22.02 -2.23
CA ARG A 180 -1.22 -21.54 -3.30
C ARG A 180 -1.71 -20.18 -3.79
N MET A 181 -0.81 -19.21 -3.93
CA MET A 181 -1.13 -17.94 -4.59
C MET A 181 -1.05 -18.16 -6.11
N GLN A 182 -2.23 -18.21 -6.77
CA GLN A 182 -2.60 -18.46 -8.20
C GLN A 182 -2.94 -19.94 -8.53
N GLN A 183 -4.08 -20.33 -9.15
CA GLN A 183 -5.22 -19.66 -9.84
C GLN A 183 -6.47 -19.46 -8.93
N GLY A 184 -7.44 -18.66 -9.41
CA GLY A 184 -8.71 -18.36 -8.71
C GLY A 184 -8.57 -17.32 -7.60
N MET A 185 -8.78 -16.03 -7.89
CA MET A 185 -8.73 -14.95 -6.89
C MET A 185 -10.07 -14.20 -6.86
N VAL A 186 -10.60 -13.97 -5.67
CA VAL A 186 -11.81 -13.16 -5.45
C VAL A 186 -11.39 -11.75 -5.06
N LYS A 187 -11.85 -10.78 -5.83
CA LYS A 187 -11.61 -9.36 -5.60
C LYS A 187 -12.78 -8.78 -4.83
N SER A 188 -12.51 -8.01 -3.78
CA SER A 188 -13.56 -7.21 -3.14
C SER A 188 -14.09 -6.13 -4.10
N ARG A 189 -15.23 -5.55 -3.77
CA ARG A 189 -15.61 -4.23 -4.30
C ARG A 189 -14.50 -3.21 -3.99
N VAL A 190 -14.39 -2.19 -4.82
CA VAL A 190 -13.45 -1.10 -4.57
C VAL A 190 -14.04 -0.14 -3.54
N HIS A 191 -13.22 0.27 -2.58
CA HIS A 191 -13.61 1.23 -1.56
C HIS A 191 -12.82 2.53 -1.70
N LEU A 192 -13.46 3.62 -1.33
CA LEU A 192 -12.88 4.95 -1.19
C LEU A 192 -12.88 5.32 0.29
N TYR A 193 -11.70 5.52 0.87
CA TYR A 193 -11.57 6.12 2.19
C TYR A 193 -11.17 7.59 2.05
N ARG A 194 -11.94 8.49 2.67
CA ARG A 194 -11.67 9.94 2.64
C ARG A 194 -12.23 10.61 3.89
N ASN A 195 -11.45 11.47 4.52
CA ASN A 195 -11.88 12.29 5.67
C ASN A 195 -12.51 11.47 6.82
N GLY A 196 -12.03 10.26 7.08
CA GLY A 196 -12.59 9.38 8.12
C GLY A 196 -13.69 8.45 7.64
N ASN A 197 -14.26 8.70 6.46
CA ASN A 197 -15.38 7.93 5.92
C ASN A 197 -14.88 6.87 4.95
N LEU A 198 -15.40 5.65 5.11
CA LEU A 198 -15.21 4.56 4.17
C LEU A 198 -16.49 4.38 3.34
N GLU A 199 -16.37 4.57 2.03
CA GLU A 199 -17.46 4.46 1.08
C GLU A 199 -17.17 3.32 0.10
N MET A 200 -18.15 2.45 -0.14
CA MET A 200 -18.06 1.46 -1.21
C MET A 200 -18.35 2.16 -2.54
N LEU A 201 -17.44 2.04 -3.52
CA LEU A 201 -17.68 2.62 -4.84
C LEU A 201 -18.69 1.76 -5.60
N GLY A 202 -19.78 2.39 -6.04
CA GLY A 202 -20.79 1.80 -6.91
C GLY A 202 -20.74 2.38 -8.32
N GLN A 203 -21.89 2.39 -9.00
CA GLN A 203 -22.03 3.00 -10.33
C GLN A 203 -21.99 4.53 -10.30
N LYS A 204 -22.44 5.13 -9.19
CA LYS A 204 -22.42 6.57 -9.00
C LYS A 204 -20.99 7.10 -8.92
N THR A 205 -20.81 8.24 -9.56
CA THR A 205 -19.54 8.96 -9.63
C THR A 205 -19.30 9.76 -8.33
N ILE A 206 -18.14 9.60 -7.69
CA ILE A 206 -17.79 10.24 -6.41
C ILE A 206 -16.50 11.06 -6.53
N SER A 207 -16.51 12.30 -6.06
CA SER A 207 -15.28 13.12 -6.04
C SER A 207 -14.22 12.48 -5.16
N ILE A 208 -13.01 12.32 -5.69
CA ILE A 208 -11.93 11.67 -4.96
C ILE A 208 -11.13 12.67 -4.14
N LEU A 209 -10.95 13.91 -4.59
CA LEU A 209 -9.91 14.77 -4.03
C LEU A 209 -10.23 15.23 -2.60
N SER A 210 -9.24 15.08 -1.72
CA SER A 210 -9.19 15.72 -0.40
C SER A 210 -8.73 17.17 -0.54
N PRO A 211 -8.97 18.04 0.48
CA PRO A 211 -8.43 19.40 0.51
C PRO A 211 -6.92 19.39 0.25
N PRO A 212 -6.40 20.34 -0.54
CA PRO A 212 -5.00 20.31 -0.94
C PRO A 212 -4.08 20.65 0.24
N PHE A 213 -2.88 20.11 0.20
CA PHE A 213 -1.77 20.56 1.04
C PHE A 213 -1.29 21.94 0.58
N LYS A 214 -0.85 22.78 1.52
CA LYS A 214 -0.44 24.17 1.23
C LYS A 214 0.72 24.24 0.25
N ASN A 215 1.63 23.27 0.32
CA ASN A 215 2.79 23.21 -0.56
C ASN A 215 3.34 21.77 -0.67
N SER A 216 4.20 21.56 -1.67
CA SER A 216 4.86 20.28 -1.93
C SER A 216 5.64 19.76 -0.71
N LYS A 217 6.26 20.64 0.08
CA LYS A 217 7.06 20.24 1.25
C LYS A 217 6.20 19.58 2.33
N GLU A 218 5.06 20.17 2.66
CA GLU A 218 4.10 19.61 3.62
C GLU A 218 3.59 18.24 3.17
N LEU A 219 3.30 18.09 1.88
CA LEU A 219 2.88 16.83 1.30
C LEU A 219 4.00 15.77 1.38
N TRP A 220 5.24 16.12 1.04
CA TRP A 220 6.38 15.21 1.14
C TRP A 220 6.66 14.74 2.56
N ASP A 221 6.52 15.61 3.57
CA ASP A 221 6.63 15.21 4.98
C ASP A 221 5.59 14.11 5.32
N LYS A 222 4.38 14.18 4.75
CA LYS A 222 3.33 13.16 4.93
C LYS A 222 3.60 11.90 4.11
N VAL A 223 4.06 12.03 2.87
CA VAL A 223 4.42 10.90 2.01
C VAL A 223 5.57 10.11 2.64
N ALA A 224 6.59 10.76 3.19
CA ALA A 224 7.69 10.09 3.88
C ALA A 224 7.18 9.30 5.10
N LEU A 225 6.31 9.90 5.92
CA LEU A 225 5.70 9.20 7.05
C LEU A 225 4.88 7.98 6.59
N LEU A 226 4.09 8.14 5.54
CA LEU A 226 3.29 7.06 4.94
C LEU A 226 4.19 5.93 4.42
N TYR A 227 5.29 6.29 3.74
CA TYR A 227 6.28 5.36 3.22
C TYR A 227 6.85 4.48 4.33
N PHE A 228 7.40 5.08 5.38
CA PHE A 228 8.01 4.31 6.47
C PHE A 228 7.01 3.41 7.19
N LYS A 229 5.76 3.86 7.36
CA LYS A 229 4.70 3.03 7.95
C LYS A 229 4.36 1.84 7.05
N LEU A 230 4.21 2.05 5.75
CA LEU A 230 3.96 0.99 4.78
C LEU A 230 5.13 0.02 4.70
N GLN A 231 6.36 0.53 4.66
CA GLN A 231 7.58 -0.28 4.69
C GLN A 231 7.62 -1.14 5.94
N LYS A 232 7.40 -0.57 7.13
CA LYS A 232 7.35 -1.32 8.39
C LYS A 232 6.28 -2.42 8.37
N HIS A 233 5.11 -2.10 7.82
CA HIS A 233 4.01 -3.05 7.68
C HIS A 233 4.38 -4.21 6.73
N ILE A 234 4.96 -3.89 5.58
CA ILE A 234 5.38 -4.85 4.55
C ILE A 234 6.52 -5.74 5.09
N VAL A 235 7.51 -5.17 5.76
CA VAL A 235 8.65 -5.92 6.26
C VAL A 235 8.29 -6.80 7.45
N LYS A 236 7.45 -6.33 8.37
CA LYS A 236 6.90 -7.18 9.44
C LYS A 236 6.26 -8.45 8.87
N ARG A 237 5.63 -8.33 7.70
CA ARG A 237 5.03 -9.45 6.96
C ARG A 237 6.03 -10.25 6.11
N SER A 238 7.12 -9.64 5.65
CA SER A 238 8.14 -10.32 4.85
C SER A 238 9.15 -11.12 5.70
N LYS A 239 9.33 -10.81 6.99
CA LYS A 239 10.15 -11.61 7.94
C LYS A 239 9.76 -13.10 7.95
N ILE A 240 8.53 -13.42 7.58
CA ILE A 240 7.99 -14.78 7.44
C ILE A 240 8.52 -15.53 6.18
N ARG A 241 9.15 -14.83 5.22
CA ARG A 241 9.40 -15.36 3.88
C ARG A 241 10.81 -15.84 3.57
N THR A 242 11.82 -15.54 4.38
CA THR A 242 13.21 -15.89 4.04
C THR A 242 13.82 -16.86 5.05
N ASN A 243 14.28 -18.01 4.57
CA ASN A 243 15.10 -18.95 5.36
C ASN A 243 16.61 -18.63 5.26
N ASN A 244 17.00 -17.70 4.38
CA ASN A 244 18.39 -17.29 4.21
C ASN A 244 18.82 -16.33 5.35
N PRO A 245 19.83 -16.70 6.18
CA PRO A 245 20.32 -15.87 7.28
C PRO A 245 20.87 -14.50 6.84
N GLN A 246 21.59 -14.45 5.72
CA GLN A 246 22.16 -13.21 5.19
C GLN A 246 21.06 -12.23 4.80
N HIS A 247 20.02 -12.72 4.11
CA HIS A 247 18.87 -11.88 3.77
C HIS A 247 18.18 -11.35 5.04
N ARG A 248 18.06 -12.17 6.09
CA ARG A 248 17.50 -11.72 7.37
C ARG A 248 18.34 -10.61 8.00
N ALA A 249 19.67 -10.67 7.89
CA ALA A 249 20.57 -9.65 8.41
C ALA A 249 20.40 -8.32 7.65
N ASP A 250 20.45 -8.35 6.30
CA ASP A 250 20.21 -7.17 5.46
C ASP A 250 18.83 -6.54 5.75
N TYR A 251 17.78 -7.37 5.89
CA TYR A 251 16.44 -6.89 6.23
C TYR A 251 16.37 -6.26 7.63
N ARG A 252 17.15 -6.75 8.61
CA ARG A 252 17.20 -6.14 9.95
C ARG A 252 17.87 -4.78 9.90
N GLN A 253 19.05 -4.70 9.29
CA GLN A 253 19.81 -3.44 9.17
C GLN A 253 19.00 -2.36 8.46
N LEU A 254 18.32 -2.73 7.38
CA LEU A 254 17.46 -1.82 6.63
C LEU A 254 16.21 -1.41 7.43
N MET A 255 15.71 -2.27 8.32
CA MET A 255 14.60 -1.93 9.22
C MET A 255 15.01 -1.02 10.37
N GLU A 256 16.19 -1.22 10.94
CA GLU A 256 16.77 -0.32 11.93
C GLU A 256 16.96 1.06 11.32
N THR A 257 17.56 1.12 10.13
CA THR A 257 17.70 2.36 9.35
C THR A 257 16.34 3.03 9.10
N ALA A 258 15.32 2.26 8.69
CA ALA A 258 13.98 2.81 8.44
C ALA A 258 13.29 3.30 9.72
N ASP A 259 13.41 2.59 10.84
CA ASP A 259 12.85 3.01 12.12
C ASP A 259 13.57 4.26 12.66
N ASP A 260 14.88 4.37 12.46
CA ASP A 260 15.65 5.57 12.84
C ASP A 260 15.28 6.77 11.98
N LEU A 261 15.19 6.61 10.65
CA LEU A 261 14.71 7.65 9.75
C LEU A 261 13.27 8.07 10.09
N LEU A 262 12.40 7.12 10.41
CA LEU A 262 11.04 7.41 10.87
C LEU A 262 11.04 8.20 12.18
N ARG A 263 11.88 7.84 13.16
CA ARG A 263 12.03 8.59 14.42
C ARG A 263 12.50 10.01 14.17
N ILE A 264 13.48 10.20 13.29
CA ILE A 264 13.99 11.52 12.89
C ILE A 264 12.90 12.34 12.18
N CYS A 265 12.13 11.74 11.27
CA CYS A 265 11.02 12.43 10.61
C CYS A 265 9.95 12.85 11.63
N ILE A 266 9.55 11.95 12.53
CA ILE A 266 8.56 12.25 13.57
C ILE A 266 9.07 13.35 14.51
N SER A 267 10.34 13.32 14.93
CA SER A 267 10.91 14.32 15.83
C SER A 267 10.95 15.70 15.18
N LYS A 268 11.37 15.80 13.90
CA LYS A 268 11.36 17.05 13.12
C LYS A 268 9.95 17.60 12.94
N ILE A 269 8.95 16.74 12.67
CA ILE A 269 7.54 17.16 12.57
C ILE A 269 7.04 17.69 13.93
N LYS A 270 7.34 16.99 15.03
CA LYS A 270 6.94 17.40 16.38
C LYS A 270 7.58 18.74 16.79
N GLN A 271 8.88 18.93 16.56
CA GLN A 271 9.59 20.18 16.86
C GLN A 271 8.96 21.38 16.14
N LYS A 272 8.68 21.26 14.84
CA LYS A 272 8.01 22.32 14.06
C LYS A 272 6.60 22.63 14.58
N SER A 273 5.85 21.61 14.98
CA SER A 273 4.51 21.81 15.54
C SER A 273 4.54 22.59 16.87
N LYS A 274 5.55 22.34 17.72
CA LYS A 274 5.80 23.11 18.95
C LYS A 274 6.22 24.55 18.67
N GLN A 275 7.12 24.79 17.71
CA GLN A 275 7.54 26.15 17.33
C GLN A 275 6.37 26.99 16.79
N ARG A 276 5.49 26.41 15.95
CA ARG A 276 4.29 27.10 15.44
C ARG A 276 3.30 27.49 16.54
N ARG A 277 3.14 26.66 17.58
CA ARG A 277 2.29 26.99 18.73
C ARG A 277 2.88 28.08 19.63
N LYS A 278 4.20 28.26 19.64
CA LYS A 278 4.88 29.30 20.42
C LYS A 278 4.91 30.66 19.74
N GLY A 279 4.93 30.72 18.39
CA GLY A 279 4.90 31.97 17.62
C GLY A 279 3.50 32.50 17.27
N GLN A 280 2.45 31.93 17.86
CA GLN A 280 1.06 32.39 17.75
C GLN A 280 0.49 32.88 19.10
N LYS A 281 1.32 32.94 20.14
CA LYS A 281 1.07 33.64 21.39
C LYS A 281 1.85 34.95 21.35
#